data_AF-A0A1N6LEL9-F1
#
_entry.id   AF-A0A1N6LEL9-F1
#
_cell.length_a   1.000
_cell.length_b   1.000
_cell.length_c   1.000
_cell.angle_alpha   90.00
_cell.angle_beta   90.00
_cell.angle_gamma   90.00
#
_symmetry.space_group_name_H-M   'P 1'
#
loop_
_entity.id
_entity.type
_entity.pdbx_description
1 polymer ?
#
loop_
_entity_poly.entity_id
_entity_poly.type
_entity_poly.pdbx_seq_one_letter_code
_entity_poly.pdbx_strand_id
1 'polypeptide(L)'
;MQSGALPIPFVLKTGTSCRTWDDLLTVSAQRWEALRDELTSGRLAAFFATNRLGDLAPSADAPGTPDERLDVWLALLPTTRPSLPELDVHPETLTVRAVAGGGVTRQVLAITNTGYRLLRSKLSVEPSAAAWIRLSSAFAGTPVVTVDRTEVPLEIVIPENLAAPKLGTVVIESNGGTRRVTVRLERLPAPESIPELSSAIYGEGGPDLLELVARQPTGLRLALGTLGGLAVRSLVALGGLLPIGLGATEALPRLLGPAILFAAVGSAIGLALTVKRREARDLPPAGFAGACAGVLVAAIVVALGRAVEPALGPALSRSLWGSGLLWAGLGAGMAGLSLLTAPPRPVAESES
;
A
#
# COMPACT_ATOMS: atom_id res chain seq x y z
N MET A 1 31.08 -42.84 -14.37
CA MET A 1 30.71 -42.02 -13.20
C MET A 1 29.23 -42.26 -12.94
N GLN A 2 28.89 -43.02 -11.89
CA GLN A 2 27.51 -43.37 -11.59
C GLN A 2 26.73 -42.13 -11.14
N SER A 3 25.60 -41.91 -11.80
CA SER A 3 24.71 -40.76 -11.68
C SER A 3 24.25 -40.50 -10.26
N GLY A 4 24.48 -39.27 -9.78
CA GLY A 4 23.56 -38.39 -9.05
C GLY A 4 22.91 -38.83 -7.74
N ALA A 5 22.70 -40.12 -7.50
CA ALA A 5 21.93 -40.67 -6.39
C ALA A 5 22.82 -41.02 -5.20
N LEU A 6 22.29 -40.75 -4.01
CA LEU A 6 22.85 -41.25 -2.76
C LEU A 6 22.48 -42.73 -2.61
N PRO A 7 23.37 -43.58 -2.04
CA PRO A 7 23.07 -45.00 -1.79
C PRO A 7 21.83 -45.22 -0.92
N ILE A 8 21.62 -44.31 0.04
CA ILE A 8 20.46 -44.24 0.92
C ILE A 8 20.05 -42.76 0.98
N PRO A 9 18.75 -42.43 1.00
CA PRO A 9 18.34 -41.04 1.15
C PRO A 9 18.81 -40.45 2.48
N PHE A 10 19.43 -39.27 2.45
CA PHE A 10 19.67 -38.49 3.66
C PHE A 10 18.38 -37.78 4.05
N VAL A 11 17.89 -37.99 5.27
CA VAL A 11 16.69 -37.32 5.77
C VAL A 11 17.13 -36.25 6.77
N LEU A 12 16.76 -34.99 6.62
CA LEU A 12 17.03 -33.96 7.63
C LEU A 12 16.19 -34.22 8.89
N LYS A 13 16.57 -33.66 10.05
CA LYS A 13 15.75 -33.71 11.28
C LYS A 13 14.33 -33.17 11.06
N THR A 14 14.19 -32.25 10.11
CA THR A 14 12.90 -31.68 9.69
C THR A 14 12.04 -32.62 8.84
N GLY A 15 12.52 -33.83 8.51
CA GLY A 15 11.83 -34.82 7.69
C GLY A 15 12.02 -34.67 6.18
N THR A 16 12.70 -33.62 5.72
CA THR A 16 13.00 -33.43 4.28
C THR A 16 14.01 -34.49 3.83
N SER A 17 13.71 -35.22 2.75
CA SER A 17 14.57 -36.31 2.25
C SER A 17 15.31 -35.89 0.98
N CYS A 18 16.63 -36.05 0.98
CA CYS A 18 17.51 -35.88 -0.16
C CYS A 18 17.90 -37.25 -0.70
N ARG A 19 17.52 -37.56 -1.94
CA ARG A 19 17.86 -38.83 -2.62
C ARG A 19 19.05 -38.68 -3.56
N THR A 20 19.35 -37.46 -3.96
CA THR A 20 20.42 -37.11 -4.89
C THR A 20 21.32 -36.01 -4.33
N TRP A 21 22.49 -35.82 -4.95
CA TRP A 21 23.36 -34.67 -4.67
C TRP A 21 22.69 -33.34 -5.04
N ASP A 22 21.87 -33.34 -6.09
CA ASP A 22 21.12 -32.16 -6.52
C ASP A 22 19.98 -31.83 -5.55
N ASP A 23 19.43 -32.83 -4.86
CA ASP A 23 18.46 -32.60 -3.77
C ASP A 23 19.14 -31.88 -2.59
N LEU A 24 20.38 -32.24 -2.24
CA LEU A 24 21.16 -31.52 -1.22
C LEU A 24 21.38 -30.06 -1.61
N LEU A 25 21.70 -29.79 -2.88
CA LEU A 25 21.76 -28.41 -3.39
C LEU A 25 20.40 -27.70 -3.27
N THR A 26 19.32 -28.35 -3.70
CA THR A 26 17.96 -27.76 -3.63
C THR A 26 17.59 -27.42 -2.19
N VAL A 27 17.85 -28.34 -1.25
CA VAL A 27 17.58 -28.15 0.17
C VAL A 27 18.48 -27.06 0.74
N SER A 28 19.73 -26.93 0.30
CA SER A 28 20.61 -25.85 0.76
C SER A 28 20.06 -24.46 0.37
N ALA A 29 19.52 -24.30 -0.83
CA ALA A 29 18.91 -23.04 -1.26
C ALA A 29 17.62 -22.71 -0.50
N GLN A 30 16.81 -23.71 -0.15
CA GLN A 30 15.51 -23.50 0.48
C GLN A 30 15.56 -23.51 2.02
N ARG A 31 16.53 -24.21 2.60
CA ARG A 31 16.61 -24.55 4.03
C ARG A 31 18.05 -24.55 4.52
N TRP A 32 18.78 -23.50 4.20
CA TRP A 32 20.19 -23.34 4.55
C TRP A 32 20.48 -23.61 6.03
N GLU A 33 19.70 -22.99 6.93
CA GLU A 33 19.88 -23.13 8.38
C GLU A 33 19.72 -24.59 8.84
N ALA A 34 18.72 -25.30 8.32
CA ALA A 34 18.51 -26.71 8.68
C ALA A 34 19.70 -27.57 8.25
N LEU A 35 20.25 -27.34 7.05
CA LEU A 35 21.41 -28.09 6.57
C LEU A 35 22.69 -27.71 7.34
N ARG A 36 22.85 -26.44 7.70
CA ARG A 36 23.91 -25.96 8.59
C ARG A 36 23.85 -26.63 9.96
N ASP A 37 22.65 -26.86 10.50
CA ASP A 37 22.48 -27.54 11.78
C ASP A 37 22.83 -29.04 11.70
N GLU A 38 22.57 -29.69 10.55
CA GLU A 38 23.04 -31.05 10.30
C GLU A 38 24.57 -31.13 10.22
N LEU A 39 25.19 -30.11 9.64
CA LEU A 39 26.65 -29.96 9.59
C LEU A 39 27.23 -29.77 10.99
N THR A 40 26.74 -28.79 11.76
CA THR A 40 27.28 -28.46 13.10
C THR A 40 27.02 -29.56 14.12
N SER A 41 25.91 -30.29 13.99
CA SER A 41 25.64 -31.46 14.85
C SER A 41 26.45 -32.71 14.48
N GLY A 42 27.24 -32.67 13.41
CA GLY A 42 28.05 -33.80 12.93
C GLY A 42 27.23 -34.93 12.28
N ARG A 43 25.91 -34.80 12.23
CA ARG A 43 25.01 -35.82 11.66
C ARG A 43 25.23 -36.00 10.16
N LEU A 44 25.53 -34.91 9.46
CA LEU A 44 25.89 -34.94 8.04
C LEU A 44 27.17 -35.75 7.83
N ALA A 45 28.23 -35.46 8.59
CA ALA A 45 29.51 -36.19 8.51
C ALA A 45 29.36 -37.69 8.87
N ALA A 46 28.64 -37.99 9.95
CA ALA A 46 28.37 -39.37 10.37
C ALA A 46 27.61 -40.15 9.29
N PHE A 47 26.60 -39.54 8.66
CA PHE A 47 25.86 -40.16 7.56
C PHE A 47 26.78 -40.54 6.39
N PHE A 48 27.63 -39.63 5.94
CA PHE A 48 28.56 -39.91 4.84
C PHE A 48 29.59 -40.98 5.22
N ALA A 49 30.11 -40.96 6.45
CA ALA A 49 31.03 -41.99 6.94
C ALA A 49 30.37 -43.39 6.97
N THR A 50 29.16 -43.52 7.51
CA THR A 50 28.43 -44.81 7.58
C THR A 50 28.11 -45.38 6.21
N ASN A 51 27.85 -44.53 5.21
CA ASN A 51 27.52 -44.95 3.85
C ASN A 51 28.75 -45.13 2.93
N ARG A 52 29.96 -45.21 3.50
CA ARG A 52 31.23 -45.36 2.76
C ARG A 52 31.52 -44.22 1.78
N LEU A 53 31.02 -43.02 2.10
CA LEU A 53 31.25 -41.76 1.38
C LEU A 53 32.09 -40.80 2.24
N GLY A 54 32.98 -41.34 3.08
CA GLY A 54 33.79 -40.57 4.04
C GLY A 54 34.65 -39.47 3.38
N ASP A 55 35.13 -39.72 2.16
CA ASP A 55 35.93 -38.74 1.40
C ASP A 55 35.12 -37.50 0.98
N LEU A 56 33.78 -37.62 0.91
CA LEU A 56 32.85 -36.52 0.63
C LEU A 56 32.20 -35.98 1.90
N ALA A 57 32.54 -36.51 3.09
CA ALA A 57 31.98 -36.04 4.34
C ALA A 57 32.51 -34.64 4.65
N PRO A 58 31.66 -33.71 5.14
CA PRO A 58 32.14 -32.42 5.57
C PRO A 58 33.08 -32.58 6.78
N SER A 59 34.19 -31.86 6.78
CA SER A 59 35.12 -31.83 7.91
C SER A 59 34.57 -30.95 9.03
N ALA A 60 34.41 -31.51 10.24
CA ALA A 60 34.01 -30.77 11.43
C ALA A 60 35.05 -29.71 11.85
N ASP A 61 36.32 -29.98 11.55
CA ASP A 61 37.47 -29.15 11.92
C ASP A 61 37.89 -28.18 10.81
N ALA A 62 37.11 -28.08 9.72
CA ALA A 62 37.38 -27.09 8.68
C ALA A 62 37.35 -25.67 9.29
N PRO A 63 38.25 -24.77 8.85
CA PRO A 63 38.26 -23.39 9.32
C PRO A 63 37.05 -22.62 8.81
N GLY A 64 36.71 -21.53 9.50
CA GLY A 64 35.63 -20.61 9.12
C GLY A 64 34.33 -20.81 9.90
N THR A 65 33.36 -19.97 9.58
CA THR A 65 32.02 -20.02 10.15
C THR A 65 31.27 -21.27 9.66
N PRO A 66 30.22 -21.73 10.38
CA PRO A 66 29.40 -22.84 9.91
C PRO A 66 28.85 -22.66 8.48
N ASP A 67 28.49 -21.43 8.10
CA ASP A 67 28.00 -21.10 6.76
C ASP A 67 29.10 -21.22 5.70
N GLU A 68 30.31 -20.76 6.00
CA GLU A 68 31.47 -20.90 5.10
C GLU A 68 31.85 -22.37 4.91
N ARG A 69 31.84 -23.16 5.98
CA ARG A 69 32.14 -24.61 5.90
C ARG A 69 31.08 -25.35 5.09
N LEU A 70 29.81 -24.99 5.26
CA LEU A 70 28.73 -25.55 4.46
C LEU A 70 28.92 -25.19 2.99
N ASP A 71 29.21 -23.93 2.68
CA ASP A 71 29.46 -23.47 1.30
C ASP A 71 30.64 -24.20 0.63
N VAL A 72 31.75 -24.37 1.36
CA VAL A 72 32.92 -25.11 0.87
C VAL A 72 32.58 -26.56 0.60
N TRP A 73 31.84 -27.21 1.51
CA TRP A 73 31.42 -28.59 1.32
C TRP A 73 30.45 -28.75 0.13
N LEU A 74 29.46 -27.86 -0.01
CA LEU A 74 28.54 -27.87 -1.15
C LEU A 74 29.26 -27.72 -2.49
N ALA A 75 30.39 -27.01 -2.52
CA ALA A 75 31.23 -26.85 -3.71
C ALA A 75 31.91 -28.15 -4.18
N LEU A 76 32.09 -29.12 -3.28
CA LEU A 76 32.79 -30.38 -3.55
C LEU A 76 31.85 -31.51 -3.99
N LEU A 77 30.53 -31.29 -3.92
CA LEU A 77 29.56 -32.33 -4.21
C LEU A 77 29.54 -32.70 -5.71
N PRO A 78 29.46 -33.99 -6.06
CA PRO A 78 29.40 -34.46 -7.45
C PRO A 78 27.99 -34.26 -8.03
N THR A 79 27.62 -32.99 -8.21
CA THR A 79 26.31 -32.52 -8.66
C THR A 79 26.22 -32.56 -10.18
N THR A 80 25.00 -32.72 -10.72
CA THR A 80 24.80 -32.80 -12.17
C THR A 80 24.54 -31.44 -12.81
N ARG A 81 24.23 -30.44 -11.99
CA ARG A 81 23.95 -29.06 -12.39
C ARG A 81 24.91 -28.07 -11.72
N PRO A 82 25.05 -26.84 -12.25
CA PRO A 82 25.87 -25.81 -11.62
C PRO A 82 25.37 -25.51 -10.19
N SER A 83 26.27 -25.54 -9.21
CA SER A 83 25.99 -25.21 -7.81
C SER A 83 26.34 -23.76 -7.46
N LEU A 84 26.66 -22.92 -8.45
CA LEU A 84 27.12 -21.56 -8.22
C LEU A 84 26.03 -20.70 -7.56
N PRO A 85 26.40 -19.70 -6.74
CA PRO A 85 25.47 -18.67 -6.32
C PRO A 85 25.06 -17.82 -7.52
N GLU A 86 23.88 -17.21 -7.44
CA GLU A 86 23.35 -16.36 -8.51
C GLU A 86 22.81 -15.07 -7.90
N LEU A 87 23.27 -13.93 -8.43
CA LEU A 87 22.91 -12.61 -7.95
C LEU A 87 21.66 -12.07 -8.66
N ASP A 88 20.61 -11.87 -7.88
CA ASP A 88 19.44 -11.07 -8.25
C ASP A 88 19.32 -9.82 -7.37
N VAL A 89 18.87 -8.71 -7.96
CA VAL A 89 18.78 -7.43 -7.24
C VAL A 89 17.49 -6.69 -7.61
N HIS A 90 16.74 -6.28 -6.59
CA HIS A 90 15.48 -5.56 -6.77
C HIS A 90 15.41 -4.29 -5.91
N PRO A 91 14.94 -3.15 -6.46
CA PRO A 91 14.65 -2.90 -7.88
C PRO A 91 15.92 -2.69 -8.73
N GLU A 92 15.84 -2.93 -10.04
CA GLU A 92 16.93 -2.63 -10.99
C GLU A 92 17.08 -1.13 -11.27
N THR A 93 15.98 -0.38 -11.14
CA THR A 93 15.96 1.08 -11.29
C THR A 93 15.21 1.69 -10.11
N LEU A 94 15.83 2.69 -9.50
CA LEU A 94 15.30 3.41 -8.37
C LEU A 94 15.11 4.88 -8.75
N THR A 95 13.85 5.32 -8.81
CA THR A 95 13.51 6.72 -9.10
C THR A 95 13.09 7.44 -7.84
N VAL A 96 13.85 8.46 -7.45
CA VAL A 96 13.51 9.36 -6.33
C VAL A 96 13.08 10.70 -6.90
N ARG A 97 11.95 11.22 -6.41
CA ARG A 97 11.51 12.57 -6.74
C ARG A 97 12.09 13.56 -5.74
N ALA A 98 12.64 14.66 -6.24
CA ALA A 98 13.07 15.76 -5.41
C ALA A 98 11.88 16.37 -4.66
N VAL A 99 12.11 16.75 -3.42
CA VAL A 99 11.15 17.46 -2.56
C VAL A 99 11.57 18.92 -2.44
N ALA A 100 10.59 19.82 -2.31
CA ALA A 100 10.86 21.24 -2.09
C ALA A 100 11.62 21.43 -0.77
N GLY A 101 12.76 22.13 -0.81
CA GLY A 101 13.63 22.33 0.35
C GLY A 101 14.67 21.23 0.57
N GLY A 102 14.80 20.26 -0.34
CA GLY A 102 15.81 19.20 -0.25
C GLY A 102 15.57 18.22 0.90
N GLY A 103 16.59 17.44 1.26
CA GLY A 103 16.53 16.52 2.40
C GLY A 103 17.26 15.20 2.15
N VAL A 104 16.96 14.20 2.98
CA VAL A 104 17.48 12.83 2.82
C VAL A 104 16.30 11.88 2.73
N THR A 105 16.26 11.08 1.67
CA THR A 105 15.27 10.01 1.50
C THR A 105 15.96 8.66 1.65
N ARG A 106 15.34 7.77 2.42
CA ARG A 106 15.81 6.39 2.57
C ARG A 106 15.11 5.50 1.57
N GLN A 107 15.89 4.63 0.94
CA GLN A 107 15.45 3.64 -0.03
C GLN A 107 16.08 2.31 0.30
N VAL A 108 15.55 1.21 -0.22
CA VAL A 108 16.04 -0.14 0.07
C VAL A 108 16.28 -0.88 -1.23
N LEU A 109 17.46 -1.49 -1.34
CA LEU A 109 17.76 -2.50 -2.35
C LEU A 109 17.71 -3.88 -1.70
N ALA A 110 17.01 -4.83 -2.30
CA ALA A 110 17.06 -6.22 -1.91
C ALA A 110 18.06 -6.95 -2.81
N ILE A 111 19.08 -7.54 -2.19
CA ILE A 111 19.98 -8.51 -2.82
C ILE A 111 19.42 -9.89 -2.51
N THR A 112 19.16 -10.69 -3.53
CA THR A 112 18.65 -12.05 -3.40
C THR A 112 19.64 -13.03 -4.04
N ASN A 113 19.92 -14.11 -3.32
CA ASN A 113 20.66 -15.24 -3.83
C ASN A 113 19.69 -16.29 -4.38
N THR A 114 19.60 -16.39 -5.69
CA THR A 114 18.72 -17.37 -6.35
C THR A 114 19.44 -18.69 -6.64
N GLY A 115 20.73 -18.78 -6.32
CA GLY A 115 21.58 -19.95 -6.53
C GLY A 115 21.61 -20.94 -5.35
N TYR A 116 22.58 -21.86 -5.36
CA TYR A 116 22.65 -22.99 -4.42
C TYR A 116 23.78 -22.88 -3.38
N ARG A 117 24.50 -21.76 -3.38
CA ARG A 117 25.70 -21.55 -2.57
C ARG A 117 25.74 -20.15 -1.99
N LEU A 118 26.68 -19.88 -1.10
CA LEU A 118 26.74 -18.61 -0.40
C LEU A 118 27.14 -17.46 -1.34
N LEU A 119 26.24 -16.49 -1.49
CA LEU A 119 26.50 -15.29 -2.28
C LEU A 119 27.34 -14.31 -1.47
N ARG A 120 28.50 -13.94 -2.01
CA ARG A 120 29.43 -12.97 -1.43
C ARG A 120 29.51 -11.77 -2.37
N SER A 121 29.05 -10.63 -1.90
CA SER A 121 28.94 -9.41 -2.71
C SER A 121 29.68 -8.23 -2.09
N LYS A 122 30.07 -7.27 -2.92
CA LYS A 122 30.64 -5.99 -2.53
C LYS A 122 29.91 -4.89 -3.27
N LEU A 123 29.55 -3.84 -2.55
CA LEU A 123 28.79 -2.72 -3.09
C LEU A 123 29.68 -1.49 -3.23
N SER A 124 29.48 -0.77 -4.33
CA SER A 124 30.10 0.53 -4.59
C SER A 124 29.15 1.46 -5.34
N VAL A 125 29.42 2.77 -5.31
CA VAL A 125 28.62 3.79 -5.99
C VAL A 125 29.46 4.40 -7.11
N GLU A 126 28.88 4.46 -8.31
CA GLU A 126 29.49 5.03 -9.51
C GLU A 126 28.56 6.06 -10.19
N PRO A 127 29.10 7.14 -10.79
CA PRO A 127 30.49 7.60 -10.65
C PRO A 127 30.76 8.08 -9.22
N SER A 128 32.03 8.24 -8.83
CA SER A 128 32.42 8.77 -7.51
C SER A 128 31.83 10.17 -7.22
N ALA A 129 31.50 10.93 -8.26
CA ALA A 129 30.79 12.21 -8.18
C ALA A 129 29.34 12.08 -7.67
N ALA A 130 28.76 10.87 -7.65
CA ALA A 130 27.43 10.59 -7.11
C ALA A 130 27.41 10.48 -5.58
N ALA A 131 28.14 11.36 -4.88
CA ALA A 131 28.20 11.43 -3.41
C ALA A 131 26.84 11.75 -2.73
N TRP A 132 25.81 12.04 -3.54
CA TRP A 132 24.42 12.17 -3.12
C TRP A 132 23.72 10.82 -2.91
N ILE A 133 24.34 9.70 -3.31
CA ILE A 133 23.91 8.34 -2.96
C ILE A 133 24.89 7.82 -1.90
N ARG A 134 24.37 7.45 -0.74
CA ARG A 134 25.17 6.92 0.37
C ARG A 134 24.71 5.51 0.72
N LEU A 135 25.65 4.58 0.71
CA LEU A 135 25.49 3.26 1.32
C LEU A 135 25.66 3.41 2.84
N SER A 136 24.89 2.68 3.63
CA SER A 136 25.17 2.65 5.07
C SER A 136 26.56 2.05 5.33
N SER A 137 27.18 2.45 6.45
CA SER A 137 28.56 2.05 6.79
C SER A 137 28.76 0.54 6.89
N ALA A 138 27.71 -0.23 7.16
CA ALA A 138 27.75 -1.69 7.19
C ALA A 138 28.00 -2.31 5.80
N PHE A 139 27.64 -1.62 4.71
CA PHE A 139 27.70 -2.15 3.34
C PHE A 139 28.74 -1.45 2.45
N ALA A 140 29.17 -0.25 2.81
CA ALA A 140 30.13 0.52 2.02
C ALA A 140 31.53 -0.13 2.06
N GLY A 141 31.89 -0.84 0.97
CA GLY A 141 33.22 -1.46 0.82
C GLY A 141 33.45 -2.75 1.62
N THR A 142 32.52 -3.12 2.50
CA THR A 142 32.55 -4.36 3.29
C THR A 142 31.92 -5.51 2.50
N PRO A 143 32.52 -6.70 2.49
CA PRO A 143 31.89 -7.89 1.92
C PRO A 143 30.58 -8.24 2.64
N VAL A 144 29.54 -8.49 1.85
CA VAL A 144 28.20 -8.86 2.31
C VAL A 144 27.97 -10.31 1.95
N VAL A 145 27.53 -11.08 2.95
CA VAL A 145 27.20 -12.50 2.80
C VAL A 145 25.67 -12.64 2.78
N THR A 146 25.14 -13.20 1.70
CA THR A 146 23.71 -13.37 1.49
C THR A 146 23.39 -14.86 1.29
N VAL A 147 22.58 -15.41 2.19
CA VAL A 147 22.09 -16.79 2.10
C VAL A 147 20.87 -16.85 1.20
N ASP A 148 19.84 -16.05 1.51
CA ASP A 148 18.59 -15.93 0.74
C ASP A 148 18.38 -14.47 0.31
N ARG A 149 18.11 -13.58 1.27
CA ARG A 149 17.88 -12.16 1.00
C ARG A 149 18.59 -11.26 1.99
N THR A 150 19.16 -10.16 1.49
CA THR A 150 19.76 -9.10 2.30
C THR A 150 19.23 -7.75 1.84
N GLU A 151 18.70 -6.96 2.77
CA GLU A 151 18.22 -5.61 2.50
C GLU A 151 19.33 -4.59 2.76
N VAL A 152 19.65 -3.80 1.75
CA VAL A 152 20.67 -2.77 1.77
C VAL A 152 19.98 -1.41 1.78
N PRO A 153 20.00 -0.69 2.91
CA PRO A 153 19.47 0.66 2.99
C PRO A 153 20.40 1.64 2.24
N LEU A 154 19.79 2.43 1.37
CA LEU A 154 20.39 3.56 0.67
C LEU A 154 19.89 4.87 1.26
N GLU A 155 20.79 5.81 1.49
CA GLU A 155 20.43 7.19 1.81
C GLU A 155 20.70 8.09 0.60
N ILE A 156 19.65 8.75 0.12
CA ILE A 156 19.69 9.60 -1.07
C ILE A 156 19.53 11.05 -0.61
N VAL A 157 20.61 11.82 -0.76
CA VAL A 157 20.68 13.23 -0.41
C VAL A 157 20.11 14.05 -1.56
N ILE A 158 18.95 14.64 -1.33
CA ILE A 158 18.24 15.49 -2.27
C ILE A 158 18.72 16.92 -2.06
N PRO A 159 19.33 17.57 -3.07
CA PRO A 159 19.73 18.97 -2.97
C PRO A 159 18.49 19.88 -2.93
N GLU A 160 18.60 21.02 -2.26
CA GLU A 160 17.51 22.00 -2.16
C GLU A 160 17.03 22.50 -3.52
N ASN A 161 17.97 22.65 -4.47
CA ASN A 161 17.67 23.04 -5.84
C ASN A 161 18.27 22.02 -6.82
N LEU A 162 17.39 21.28 -7.50
CA LEU A 162 17.77 20.32 -8.52
C LEU A 162 17.50 20.93 -9.91
N ALA A 163 18.54 21.54 -10.49
CA ALA A 163 18.46 22.18 -11.81
C ALA A 163 18.20 21.17 -12.94
N ALA A 164 18.81 19.98 -12.86
CA ALA A 164 18.67 18.90 -13.84
C ALA A 164 18.62 17.53 -13.12
N PRO A 165 17.98 16.51 -13.73
CA PRO A 165 17.98 15.16 -13.18
C PRO A 165 19.40 14.64 -12.94
N LYS A 166 19.63 13.98 -11.82
CA LYS A 166 20.91 13.32 -11.52
C LYS A 166 20.77 11.82 -11.71
N LEU A 167 21.81 11.21 -12.27
CA LEU A 167 21.94 9.78 -12.44
C LEU A 167 23.16 9.29 -11.66
N GLY A 168 22.99 8.18 -10.98
CA GLY A 168 24.05 7.42 -10.33
C GLY A 168 23.75 5.93 -10.43
N THR A 169 24.72 5.11 -10.11
CA THR A 169 24.60 3.65 -10.19
C THR A 169 25.19 3.03 -8.94
N VAL A 170 24.45 2.11 -8.32
CA VAL A 170 24.99 1.21 -7.31
C VAL A 170 25.44 -0.05 -8.02
N VAL A 171 26.73 -0.37 -7.94
CA VAL A 171 27.32 -1.56 -8.52
C VAL A 171 27.46 -2.62 -7.43
N ILE A 172 26.88 -3.79 -7.68
CA ILE A 172 26.97 -4.96 -6.82
C ILE A 172 27.81 -5.99 -7.57
N GLU A 173 29.04 -6.21 -7.12
CA GLU A 173 29.93 -7.24 -7.64
C GLU A 173 29.89 -8.45 -6.71
N SER A 174 29.72 -9.66 -7.26
CA SER A 174 29.64 -10.87 -6.45
C SER A 174 30.27 -12.08 -7.13
N ASN A 175 30.46 -13.15 -6.37
CA ASN A 175 30.81 -14.47 -6.91
C ASN A 175 29.67 -15.12 -7.73
N GLY A 176 28.47 -14.54 -7.74
CA GLY A 176 27.31 -14.95 -8.56
C GLY A 176 27.00 -14.01 -9.72
N GLY A 177 27.94 -13.12 -10.09
CA GLY A 177 27.80 -12.14 -11.16
C GLY A 177 27.81 -10.69 -10.69
N THR A 178 27.60 -9.77 -11.63
CA THR A 178 27.59 -8.32 -11.38
C THR A 178 26.25 -7.72 -11.79
N ARG A 179 25.67 -6.88 -10.92
CA ARG A 179 24.44 -6.12 -11.20
C ARG A 179 24.67 -4.63 -10.98
N ARG A 180 23.95 -3.83 -11.76
CA ARG A 180 24.01 -2.37 -11.72
C ARG A 180 22.61 -1.83 -11.51
N VAL A 181 22.39 -1.18 -10.37
CA VAL A 181 21.11 -0.54 -10.05
C VAL A 181 21.19 0.93 -10.39
N THR A 182 20.34 1.38 -11.30
CA THR A 182 20.31 2.79 -11.71
C THR A 182 19.49 3.60 -10.71
N VAL A 183 20.10 4.61 -10.10
CA VAL A 183 19.42 5.56 -9.21
C VAL A 183 19.23 6.87 -9.96
N ARG A 184 17.97 7.24 -10.18
CA ARG A 184 17.56 8.46 -10.87
C ARG A 184 16.91 9.41 -9.88
N LEU A 185 17.51 10.58 -9.69
CA LEU A 185 16.91 11.67 -8.94
C LEU A 185 16.24 12.62 -9.94
N GLU A 186 14.90 12.62 -9.94
CA GLU A 186 14.07 13.45 -10.81
C GLU A 186 13.64 14.72 -10.11
N ARG A 187 13.52 15.81 -10.87
CA ARG A 187 12.86 17.02 -10.39
C ARG A 187 11.38 16.70 -10.19
N LEU A 188 10.78 17.22 -9.11
CA LEU A 188 9.32 17.28 -9.04
C LEU A 188 8.85 17.99 -10.30
N PRO A 189 7.98 17.39 -11.15
CA PRO A 189 7.43 18.13 -12.26
C PRO A 189 6.86 19.42 -11.69
N ALA A 190 7.32 20.56 -12.22
CA ALA A 190 6.60 21.81 -11.97
C ALA A 190 5.14 21.48 -12.26
N PRO A 191 4.19 21.86 -11.37
CA PRO A 191 2.79 21.54 -11.58
C PRO A 191 2.49 21.94 -13.02
N GLU A 192 2.33 20.93 -13.88
CA GLU A 192 1.89 21.13 -15.24
C GLU A 192 0.58 21.83 -15.01
N SER A 193 0.51 23.11 -15.38
CA SER A 193 -0.71 23.87 -15.29
C SER A 193 -1.68 23.10 -16.16
N ILE A 194 -2.47 22.21 -15.55
CA ILE A 194 -3.49 21.45 -16.25
C ILE A 194 -4.31 22.53 -16.94
N PRO A 195 -4.28 22.63 -18.29
CA PRO A 195 -5.23 23.46 -18.96
C PRO A 195 -6.59 22.83 -18.59
N GLU A 196 -7.39 23.58 -17.84
CA GLU A 196 -8.85 23.45 -17.90
C GLU A 196 -9.55 22.26 -17.20
N LEU A 197 -9.00 21.66 -16.13
CA LEU A 197 -9.89 20.93 -15.18
C LEU A 197 -10.62 21.89 -14.22
N SER A 198 -10.05 23.09 -14.01
CA SER A 198 -10.70 24.16 -13.27
C SER A 198 -11.88 24.79 -14.02
N SER A 199 -12.04 24.57 -15.33
CA SER A 199 -13.20 25.07 -16.09
C SER A 199 -14.23 23.97 -16.41
N ALA A 200 -13.82 22.69 -16.47
CA ALA A 200 -14.77 21.59 -16.68
C ALA A 200 -15.58 21.21 -15.42
N ILE A 201 -15.01 21.37 -14.22
CA ILE A 201 -15.74 21.16 -12.95
C ILE A 201 -16.56 22.41 -12.58
N TYR A 202 -16.04 23.59 -12.90
CA TYR A 202 -16.78 24.86 -12.82
C TYR A 202 -17.39 25.17 -14.17
N GLY A 203 -18.31 24.31 -14.63
CA GLY A 203 -19.03 24.56 -15.89
C GLY A 203 -19.58 25.98 -15.91
N GLU A 204 -19.18 26.74 -16.93
CA GLU A 204 -19.74 28.05 -17.25
C GLU A 204 -21.27 27.97 -17.21
N GLY A 205 -21.92 28.69 -16.30
CA GLY A 205 -23.34 29.01 -16.40
C GLY A 205 -24.28 28.46 -15.33
N GLY A 206 -23.80 27.80 -14.27
CA GLY A 206 -24.59 27.56 -13.06
C GLY A 206 -24.31 28.60 -11.99
N PRO A 207 -25.30 29.20 -11.30
CA PRO A 207 -25.00 29.97 -10.09
C PRO A 207 -24.28 29.03 -9.11
N ASP A 208 -23.12 29.48 -8.63
CA ASP A 208 -22.31 28.74 -7.67
C ASP A 208 -23.21 28.27 -6.51
N LEU A 209 -23.05 27.04 -6.02
CA LEU A 209 -23.87 26.53 -4.92
C LEU A 209 -23.78 27.47 -3.71
N LEU A 210 -22.61 28.06 -3.50
CA LEU A 210 -22.37 29.06 -2.48
C LEU A 210 -23.17 30.34 -2.76
N GLU A 211 -23.33 30.74 -4.02
CA GLU A 211 -24.17 31.86 -4.42
C GLU A 211 -25.68 31.57 -4.25
N LEU A 212 -26.13 30.37 -4.61
CA LEU A 212 -27.51 29.92 -4.38
C LEU A 212 -27.85 29.92 -2.89
N VAL A 213 -26.94 29.41 -2.06
CA VAL A 213 -27.06 29.46 -0.60
C VAL A 213 -27.06 30.92 -0.14
N ALA A 214 -26.14 31.76 -0.62
CA ALA A 214 -26.04 33.18 -0.27
C ALA A 214 -27.33 33.98 -0.54
N ARG A 215 -28.11 33.58 -1.56
CA ARG A 215 -29.39 34.21 -1.91
C ARG A 215 -30.55 33.82 -1.00
N GLN A 216 -30.44 32.76 -0.21
CA GLN A 216 -31.52 32.34 0.69
C GLN A 216 -31.56 33.20 1.96
N PRO A 217 -32.75 33.63 2.41
CA PRO A 217 -32.87 34.35 3.67
C PRO A 217 -32.49 33.47 4.86
N THR A 218 -31.88 34.07 5.89
CA THR A 218 -31.33 33.37 7.05
C THR A 218 -32.32 32.40 7.70
N GLY A 219 -33.57 32.84 7.89
CA GLY A 219 -34.63 32.00 8.47
C GLY A 219 -34.94 30.77 7.61
N LEU A 220 -34.95 30.91 6.28
CA LEU A 220 -35.18 29.79 5.37
C LEU A 220 -34.01 28.81 5.40
N ARG A 221 -32.75 29.28 5.50
CA ARG A 221 -31.59 28.38 5.60
C ARG A 221 -31.63 27.53 6.84
N LEU A 222 -31.95 28.13 7.99
CA LEU A 222 -32.08 27.40 9.25
C LEU A 222 -33.24 26.40 9.18
N ALA A 223 -34.38 26.78 8.60
CA ALA A 223 -35.52 25.88 8.41
C ALA A 223 -35.22 24.74 7.43
N LEU A 224 -34.53 25.01 6.32
CA LEU A 224 -34.11 23.97 5.37
C LEU A 224 -33.04 23.06 5.97
N GLY A 225 -32.13 23.60 6.78
CA GLY A 225 -31.13 22.83 7.52
C GLY A 225 -31.78 21.85 8.50
N THR A 226 -32.71 22.32 9.33
CA THR A 226 -33.44 21.46 10.29
C THR A 226 -34.26 20.39 9.59
N LEU A 227 -35.04 20.77 8.56
CA LEU A 227 -35.83 19.83 7.77
C LEU A 227 -34.94 18.83 7.02
N GLY A 228 -33.80 19.28 6.49
CA GLY A 228 -32.82 18.44 5.82
C GLY A 228 -32.24 17.39 6.76
N GLY A 229 -31.84 17.79 7.97
CA GLY A 229 -31.37 16.86 9.01
C GLY A 229 -32.43 15.81 9.38
N LEU A 230 -33.69 16.22 9.55
CA LEU A 230 -34.80 15.30 9.78
C LEU A 230 -35.02 14.35 8.61
N ALA A 231 -35.04 14.85 7.38
CA ALA A 231 -35.23 14.03 6.18
C ALA A 231 -34.13 12.97 6.02
N VAL A 232 -32.87 13.36 6.24
CA VAL A 232 -31.71 12.45 6.25
C VAL A 232 -31.91 11.34 7.29
N ARG A 233 -32.32 11.69 8.52
CA ARG A 233 -32.56 10.70 9.57
C ARG A 233 -33.75 9.79 9.29
N SER A 234 -34.82 10.32 8.68
CA SER A 234 -35.97 9.54 8.24
C SER A 234 -35.59 8.54 7.15
N LEU A 235 -34.72 8.92 6.21
CA LEU A 235 -34.20 8.00 5.19
C LEU A 235 -33.37 6.86 5.80
N VAL A 236 -32.53 7.16 6.79
CA VAL A 236 -31.78 6.11 7.51
C VAL A 236 -32.73 5.18 8.28
N ALA A 237 -33.75 5.74 8.95
CA ALA A 237 -34.76 4.96 9.66
C ALA A 237 -35.51 4.01 8.71
N LEU A 238 -35.98 4.56 7.58
CA LEU A 238 -36.71 3.82 6.56
C LEU A 238 -35.84 2.73 5.93
N GLY A 239 -34.56 3.02 5.69
CA GLY A 239 -33.60 2.05 5.18
C GLY A 239 -33.37 0.89 6.15
N GLY A 240 -33.46 1.14 7.45
CA GLY A 240 -33.42 0.09 8.49
C GLY A 240 -34.66 -0.82 8.52
N LEU A 241 -35.78 -0.40 7.93
CA LEU A 241 -37.01 -1.20 7.84
C LEU A 241 -37.05 -2.11 6.59
N LEU A 242 -36.14 -1.91 5.63
CA LEU A 242 -36.11 -2.73 4.42
C LEU A 242 -35.64 -4.16 4.74
N PRO A 243 -36.36 -5.22 4.32
CA PRO A 243 -36.02 -6.62 4.60
C PRO A 243 -34.91 -7.13 3.67
N ILE A 244 -33.83 -6.36 3.53
CA ILE A 244 -32.73 -6.63 2.60
C ILE A 244 -31.48 -6.95 3.42
N GLY A 245 -31.27 -8.26 3.67
CA GLY A 245 -30.10 -8.81 4.36
C GLY A 245 -30.43 -9.99 5.27
N LEU A 246 -29.85 -11.16 5.01
CA LEU A 246 -29.98 -12.36 5.85
C LEU A 246 -29.24 -12.18 7.19
N GLY A 247 -29.87 -12.55 8.30
CA GLY A 247 -29.29 -12.63 9.64
C GLY A 247 -29.41 -11.32 10.44
N ALA A 248 -30.48 -11.17 11.23
CA ALA A 248 -30.74 -10.01 12.08
C ALA A 248 -30.36 -10.32 13.53
N THR A 249 -29.17 -9.89 13.94
CA THR A 249 -28.79 -9.75 15.34
C THR A 249 -28.20 -8.36 15.54
N GLU A 250 -28.84 -7.56 16.40
CA GLU A 250 -28.40 -6.27 16.97
C GLU A 250 -28.83 -4.94 16.32
N ALA A 251 -29.02 -3.97 17.23
CA ALA A 251 -29.80 -2.73 17.15
C ALA A 251 -29.09 -1.53 16.49
N LEU A 252 -28.12 -1.77 15.61
CA LEU A 252 -27.37 -0.71 14.93
C LEU A 252 -27.82 -0.55 13.46
N PRO A 253 -27.90 0.69 12.94
CA PRO A 253 -28.29 0.92 11.55
C PRO A 253 -27.26 0.28 10.61
N ARG A 254 -27.74 -0.62 9.75
CA ARG A 254 -26.95 -1.25 8.68
C ARG A 254 -26.76 -0.26 7.54
N LEU A 255 -25.63 -0.36 6.85
CA LEU A 255 -25.33 0.54 5.72
C LEU A 255 -26.18 0.22 4.48
N LEU A 256 -26.49 -1.06 4.23
CA LEU A 256 -27.06 -1.51 2.95
C LEU A 256 -28.41 -0.87 2.63
N GLY A 257 -29.36 -0.87 3.57
CA GLY A 257 -30.69 -0.30 3.39
C GLY A 257 -30.65 1.21 3.10
N PRO A 258 -30.02 2.03 3.98
CA PRO A 258 -29.76 3.44 3.71
C PRO A 258 -29.00 3.68 2.40
N ALA A 259 -27.98 2.89 2.08
CA ALA A 259 -27.23 3.06 0.83
C ALA A 259 -28.12 2.91 -0.42
N ILE A 260 -29.06 1.97 -0.43
CA ILE A 260 -30.02 1.79 -1.53
C ILE A 260 -30.95 3.01 -1.64
N LEU A 261 -31.50 3.49 -0.51
CA LEU A 261 -32.41 4.65 -0.52
C LEU A 261 -31.69 5.93 -0.96
N PHE A 262 -30.50 6.19 -0.45
CA PHE A 262 -29.72 7.36 -0.86
C PHE A 262 -29.22 7.24 -2.29
N ALA A 263 -28.88 6.05 -2.78
CA ALA A 263 -28.56 5.85 -4.19
C ALA A 263 -29.75 6.18 -5.10
N ALA A 264 -30.96 5.76 -4.71
CA ALA A 264 -32.18 6.09 -5.46
C ALA A 264 -32.46 7.60 -5.46
N VAL A 265 -32.36 8.26 -4.30
CA VAL A 265 -32.54 9.72 -4.19
C VAL A 265 -31.45 10.46 -4.99
N GLY A 266 -30.19 10.05 -4.87
CA GLY A 266 -29.08 10.64 -5.61
C GLY A 266 -29.22 10.47 -7.12
N SER A 267 -29.65 9.29 -7.59
CA SER A 267 -29.96 9.04 -9.00
C SER A 267 -31.09 9.93 -9.51
N ALA A 268 -32.19 10.05 -8.74
CA ALA A 268 -33.30 10.92 -9.08
C ALA A 268 -32.89 12.40 -9.18
N ILE A 269 -32.04 12.88 -8.26
CA ILE A 269 -31.48 14.24 -8.30
C ILE A 269 -30.59 14.42 -9.53
N GLY A 270 -29.67 13.47 -9.81
CA GLY A 270 -28.79 13.51 -10.97
C GLY A 270 -29.59 13.59 -12.28
N LEU A 271 -30.61 12.75 -12.42
CA LEU A 271 -31.52 12.78 -13.56
C LEU A 271 -32.29 14.10 -13.65
N ALA A 272 -32.86 14.59 -12.55
CA ALA A 272 -33.63 15.84 -12.55
C ALA A 272 -32.78 17.06 -12.95
N LEU A 273 -31.53 17.12 -12.51
CA LEU A 273 -30.60 18.19 -12.88
C LEU A 273 -30.25 18.14 -14.37
N THR A 274 -30.03 16.95 -14.93
CA THR A 274 -29.73 16.78 -16.36
C THR A 274 -30.95 17.05 -17.24
N VAL A 275 -32.15 16.64 -16.83
CA VAL A 275 -33.42 16.99 -17.51
C VAL A 275 -33.57 18.51 -17.59
N LYS A 276 -33.26 19.23 -16.51
CA LYS A 276 -33.33 20.70 -16.48
C LYS A 276 -32.37 21.36 -17.48
N ARG A 277 -31.24 20.71 -17.78
CA ARG A 277 -30.25 21.16 -18.77
C ARG A 277 -30.59 20.78 -20.22
N ARG A 278 -31.64 19.96 -20.44
CA ARG A 278 -32.08 19.46 -21.76
C ARG A 278 -31.04 18.60 -22.50
N GLU A 279 -30.13 17.98 -21.77
CA GLU A 279 -29.08 17.11 -22.32
C GLU A 279 -29.46 15.63 -22.20
N ALA A 280 -30.32 15.14 -23.10
CA ALA A 280 -30.87 13.79 -23.00
C ALA A 280 -29.81 12.66 -23.05
N ARG A 281 -28.66 12.93 -23.68
CA ARG A 281 -27.55 11.97 -23.82
C ARG A 281 -26.85 11.69 -22.49
N ASP A 282 -26.93 12.61 -21.53
CA ASP A 282 -26.22 12.52 -20.26
C ASP A 282 -27.10 11.97 -19.12
N LEU A 283 -28.33 11.56 -19.41
CA LEU A 283 -29.24 11.01 -18.40
C LEU A 283 -28.69 9.74 -17.72
N PRO A 284 -28.25 8.69 -18.46
CA PRO A 284 -27.68 7.51 -17.82
C PRO A 284 -26.43 7.79 -16.95
N PRO A 285 -25.39 8.49 -17.44
CA PRO A 285 -24.21 8.75 -16.62
C PRO A 285 -24.51 9.69 -15.44
N ALA A 286 -25.43 10.65 -15.58
CA ALA A 286 -25.81 11.52 -14.47
C ALA A 286 -26.59 10.78 -13.38
N GLY A 287 -27.52 9.89 -13.75
CA GLY A 287 -28.22 9.03 -12.80
C GLY A 287 -27.26 8.09 -12.06
N PHE A 288 -26.29 7.50 -12.77
CA PHE A 288 -25.26 6.66 -12.16
C PHE A 288 -24.36 7.45 -11.21
N ALA A 289 -23.84 8.61 -11.62
CA ALA A 289 -23.02 9.46 -10.78
C ALA A 289 -23.77 9.93 -9.53
N GLY A 290 -25.04 10.31 -9.69
CA GLY A 290 -25.95 10.64 -8.59
C GLY A 290 -26.13 9.47 -7.61
N ALA A 291 -26.29 8.25 -8.13
CA ALA A 291 -26.39 7.05 -7.30
C ALA A 291 -25.10 6.81 -6.48
N CYS A 292 -23.93 6.91 -7.11
CA CYS A 292 -22.64 6.77 -6.42
C CYS A 292 -22.46 7.83 -5.33
N ALA A 293 -22.77 9.09 -5.62
CA ALA A 293 -22.74 10.17 -4.64
C ALA A 293 -23.70 9.88 -3.46
N GLY A 294 -24.90 9.38 -3.75
CA GLY A 294 -25.87 8.94 -2.74
C GLY A 294 -25.31 7.86 -1.81
N VAL A 295 -24.65 6.82 -2.35
CA VAL A 295 -24.02 5.77 -1.54
C VAL A 295 -22.93 6.34 -0.61
N LEU A 296 -22.10 7.25 -1.12
CA LEU A 296 -21.07 7.90 -0.30
C LEU A 296 -21.67 8.72 0.84
N VAL A 297 -22.73 9.49 0.55
CA VAL A 297 -23.47 10.24 1.58
C VAL A 297 -24.07 9.29 2.62
N ALA A 298 -24.67 8.17 2.22
CA ALA A 298 -25.19 7.19 3.16
C ALA A 298 -24.10 6.62 4.08
N ALA A 299 -22.91 6.32 3.55
CA ALA A 299 -21.79 5.83 4.34
C ALA A 299 -21.39 6.84 5.43
N ILE A 300 -21.27 8.11 5.07
CA ILE A 300 -20.93 9.19 6.00
C ILE A 300 -22.03 9.36 7.05
N VAL A 301 -23.30 9.43 6.63
CA VAL A 301 -24.45 9.63 7.53
C VAL A 301 -24.59 8.46 8.52
N VAL A 302 -24.46 7.22 8.06
CA VAL A 302 -24.53 6.03 8.93
C VAL A 302 -23.35 5.99 9.90
N ALA A 303 -22.13 6.32 9.44
CA ALA A 303 -20.97 6.43 10.32
C ALA A 303 -21.17 7.51 11.39
N LEU A 304 -21.69 8.68 11.00
CA LEU A 304 -22.00 9.77 11.92
C LEU A 304 -23.08 9.37 12.94
N GLY A 305 -24.14 8.69 12.50
CA GLY A 305 -25.17 8.17 13.39
C GLY A 305 -24.60 7.20 14.44
N ARG A 306 -23.74 6.28 14.00
CA ARG A 306 -23.05 5.33 14.91
C ARG A 306 -22.13 6.03 15.91
N ALA A 307 -21.52 7.15 15.53
CA ALA A 307 -20.63 7.90 16.40
C ALA A 307 -21.38 8.78 17.40
N VAL A 308 -22.45 9.47 16.97
CA VAL A 308 -23.09 10.53 17.76
C VAL A 308 -24.29 10.02 18.56
N GLU A 309 -25.09 9.09 18.02
CA GLU A 309 -26.32 8.64 18.70
C GLU A 309 -26.06 7.96 20.06
N PRO A 310 -25.00 7.13 20.25
CA PRO A 310 -24.70 6.54 21.56
C PRO A 310 -24.42 7.58 22.65
N ALA A 311 -23.90 8.76 22.30
CA ALA A 311 -23.58 9.82 23.25
C ALA A 311 -24.84 10.43 23.92
N LEU A 312 -26.03 10.25 23.33
CA LEU A 312 -27.30 10.67 23.91
C LEU A 312 -27.84 9.73 25.00
N GLY A 313 -27.19 8.58 25.20
CA GLY A 313 -27.65 7.53 26.10
C GLY A 313 -28.73 6.63 25.47
N PRO A 314 -29.00 5.47 26.10
CA PRO A 314 -29.81 4.40 25.52
C PRO A 314 -31.30 4.73 25.38
N ALA A 315 -31.84 5.64 26.21
CA ALA A 315 -33.25 6.02 26.15
C ALA A 315 -33.55 6.97 24.97
N LEU A 316 -32.68 7.97 24.74
CA LEU A 316 -32.87 8.97 23.68
C LEU A 316 -32.46 8.44 22.30
N SER A 317 -31.42 7.62 22.22
CA SER A 317 -30.95 7.01 20.96
C SER A 317 -31.97 6.04 20.34
N ARG A 318 -32.75 5.33 21.18
CA ARG A 318 -33.81 4.42 20.72
C ARG A 318 -35.12 5.12 20.38
N SER A 319 -35.31 6.35 20.84
CA SER A 319 -36.49 7.15 20.52
C SER A 319 -36.31 7.80 19.14
N LEU A 320 -37.29 7.60 18.26
CA LEU A 320 -37.35 8.31 16.97
C LEU A 320 -37.36 9.83 17.17
N TRP A 321 -37.97 10.31 18.27
CA TRP A 321 -37.98 11.72 18.62
C TRP A 321 -36.63 12.21 19.12
N GLY A 322 -35.95 11.45 19.96
CA GLY A 322 -34.64 11.82 20.50
C GLY A 322 -33.57 11.92 19.42
N SER A 323 -33.49 10.90 18.56
CA SER A 323 -32.63 10.92 17.38
C SER A 323 -33.06 12.00 16.37
N GLY A 324 -34.37 12.17 16.12
CA GLY A 324 -34.88 13.23 15.24
C GLY A 324 -34.46 14.64 15.67
N LEU A 325 -34.59 14.97 16.95
CA LEU A 325 -34.18 16.28 17.49
C LEU A 325 -32.67 16.51 17.37
N LEU A 326 -31.85 15.48 17.59
CA LEU A 326 -30.40 15.57 17.38
C LEU A 326 -30.07 15.91 15.94
N TRP A 327 -30.64 15.18 14.98
CA TRP A 327 -30.36 15.39 13.56
C TRP A 327 -30.93 16.73 13.05
N ALA A 328 -32.07 17.18 13.58
CA ALA A 328 -32.58 18.52 13.34
C ALA A 328 -31.59 19.60 13.84
N GLY A 329 -31.02 19.39 15.04
CA GLY A 329 -30.01 20.27 15.62
C GLY A 329 -28.71 20.31 14.81
N LEU A 330 -28.21 19.15 14.37
CA LEU A 330 -27.04 19.06 13.47
C LEU A 330 -27.29 19.78 12.15
N GLY A 331 -28.47 19.59 11.55
CA GLY A 331 -28.89 20.28 10.35
C GLY A 331 -28.94 21.81 10.53
N ALA A 332 -29.50 22.28 11.64
CA ALA A 332 -29.49 23.70 12.01
C ALA A 332 -28.08 24.25 12.20
N GLY A 333 -27.21 23.48 12.87
CA GLY A 333 -25.81 23.86 13.12
C GLY A 333 -25.01 24.01 11.84
N MET A 334 -25.15 23.07 10.90
CA MET A 334 -24.53 23.18 9.57
C MET A 334 -25.07 24.37 8.78
N ALA A 335 -26.39 24.63 8.83
CA ALA A 335 -26.97 25.82 8.22
C ALA A 335 -26.43 27.11 8.88
N GLY A 336 -26.24 27.12 10.19
CA GLY A 336 -25.60 28.22 10.93
C GLY A 336 -24.15 28.44 10.51
N LEU A 337 -23.36 27.38 10.39
CA LEU A 337 -21.99 27.45 9.87
C LEU A 337 -21.96 28.00 8.43
N SER A 338 -22.95 27.67 7.60
CA SER A 338 -23.05 28.22 6.24
C SER A 338 -23.24 29.74 6.22
N LEU A 339 -23.77 30.34 7.30
CA LEU A 339 -23.90 31.79 7.40
C LEU A 339 -22.54 32.47 7.64
N LEU A 340 -21.59 31.77 8.27
CA LEU A 340 -20.22 32.26 8.47
C LEU A 340 -19.42 32.20 7.17
N THR A 341 -19.65 31.17 6.34
CA THR A 341 -18.91 30.98 5.08
C THR A 341 -19.56 31.70 3.89
N ALA A 342 -20.88 31.89 3.93
CA ALA A 342 -21.67 32.54 2.88
C ALA A 342 -22.66 33.56 3.49
N PRO A 343 -22.19 34.73 3.94
CA PRO A 343 -23.07 35.71 4.59
C PRO A 343 -24.20 36.15 3.65
N PRO A 344 -25.41 36.42 4.17
CA PRO A 344 -26.52 36.89 3.36
C PRO A 344 -26.17 38.23 2.71
N ARG A 345 -26.41 38.36 1.40
CA ARG A 345 -26.24 39.65 0.73
C ARG A 345 -27.26 40.64 1.29
N PRO A 346 -26.85 41.88 1.65
CA PRO A 346 -27.81 42.92 1.99
C PRO A 346 -28.74 43.13 0.81
N VAL A 347 -30.05 43.17 1.09
CA VAL A 347 -31.06 43.53 0.08
C VAL A 347 -30.70 44.95 -0.34
N ALA A 348 -30.21 45.13 -1.57
CA ALA A 348 -30.00 46.46 -2.09
C ALA A 348 -31.35 47.18 -2.01
N GLU A 349 -31.42 48.24 -1.19
CA GLU A 349 -32.58 49.12 -1.14
C GLU A 349 -32.81 49.58 -2.57
N SER A 350 -33.95 49.20 -3.14
CA SER A 350 -34.36 49.66 -4.45
C SER A 350 -34.46 51.18 -4.37
N GLU A 351 -33.51 51.88 -5.00
CA GLU A 351 -33.62 53.33 -5.21
C GLU A 351 -34.95 53.59 -5.92
N SER A 352 -35.89 54.13 -5.14
CA SER A 352 -37.20 54.58 -5.58
C SER A 352 -37.13 56.00 -6.13
#